data_AF-X0QA56-F1
#
_entry.id   AF-X0QA56-F1
#
_cell.length_a   1.000
_cell.length_b   1.000
_cell.length_c   1.000
_cell.angle_alpha   90.00
_cell.angle_beta   90.00
_cell.angle_gamma   90.00
#
_symmetry.space_group_name_H-M   'P 1'
#
loop_
_entity.id
_entity.type
_entity.pdbx_description
1 polymer ?
#
loop_
_entity_poly.entity_id
_entity_poly.type
_entity_poly.pdbx_seq_one_letter_code
_entity_poly.pdbx_strand_id
1 'polypeptide(L)'
;MPYIKPYLTIRSKRYHASSATPALFLTKGADQPRRISTATVELLVAKYSQAFNHVRITPHKLRHTLASKLYLETNNEHLVATQLGQTSTKATGLYTHIVDTRQKKALDNLHHSKEEPDNHSE
;
A
#
# COMPACT_ATOMS: atom_id res chain seq x y z
N MET A 1 -12.59 -11.46 1.80
CA MET A 1 -11.83 -10.90 2.93
C MET A 1 -11.66 -11.96 4.04
N PRO A 2 -10.71 -12.90 3.90
CA PRO A 2 -10.60 -14.06 4.80
C PRO A 2 -10.21 -13.69 6.25
N TYR A 3 -9.61 -12.53 6.47
CA TYR A 3 -9.05 -12.10 7.76
C TYR A 3 -10.02 -11.33 8.68
N ILE A 4 -11.15 -10.82 8.17
CA ILE A 4 -12.08 -10.02 8.99
C ILE A 4 -12.89 -10.92 9.95
N LYS A 5 -13.42 -12.06 9.48
CA LYS A 5 -14.22 -12.97 10.31
C LYS A 5 -13.42 -13.51 11.53
N PRO A 6 -12.18 -14.01 11.36
CA PRO A 6 -11.35 -14.40 12.50
C PRO A 6 -11.09 -13.24 13.46
N TYR A 7 -10.83 -12.04 12.92
CA TYR A 7 -10.59 -10.86 13.75
C TYR A 7 -11.79 -10.50 14.63
N LEU A 8 -13.03 -10.59 14.13
CA LEU A 8 -14.22 -10.31 14.95
C LEU A 8 -14.32 -11.20 16.20
N THR A 9 -13.89 -12.47 16.08
CA THR A 9 -13.83 -13.40 17.21
C THR A 9 -12.79 -12.94 18.25
N ILE A 10 -11.61 -12.52 17.79
CA ILE A 10 -10.56 -11.97 18.65
C ILE A 10 -11.01 -10.64 19.28
N ARG A 11 -11.69 -9.79 18.50
CA ARG A 11 -12.20 -8.48 18.91
C ARG A 11 -13.11 -8.61 20.13
N SER A 12 -14.05 -9.55 20.08
CA SER A 12 -14.95 -9.83 21.20
C SER A 12 -14.19 -10.39 22.41
N LYS A 13 -13.34 -11.41 22.21
CA LYS A 13 -12.68 -12.14 23.31
C LYS A 13 -11.56 -11.35 24.01
N ARG A 14 -10.77 -10.58 23.26
CA ARG A 14 -9.55 -9.94 23.78
C ARG A 14 -9.77 -8.50 24.24
N TYR A 15 -10.62 -7.77 23.53
CA TYR A 15 -10.83 -6.34 23.76
C TYR A 15 -12.16 -6.03 24.43
N HIS A 16 -13.00 -7.05 24.69
CA HIS A 16 -14.31 -6.89 25.34
C HIS A 16 -15.16 -5.81 24.66
N ALA A 17 -15.23 -5.88 23.33
CA ALA A 17 -15.92 -4.88 22.54
C ALA A 17 -17.38 -4.73 22.98
N SER A 18 -17.81 -3.50 23.25
CA SER A 18 -19.17 -3.17 23.66
C SER A 18 -19.91 -2.40 22.57
N SER A 19 -21.24 -2.34 22.65
CA SER A 19 -22.07 -1.52 21.75
C SER A 19 -21.71 -0.03 21.80
N ALA A 20 -21.20 0.45 22.95
CA ALA A 20 -20.72 1.81 23.13
C ALA A 20 -19.46 2.14 22.30
N THR A 21 -18.77 1.14 21.74
CA THR A 21 -17.55 1.32 20.94
C THR A 21 -17.70 0.71 19.55
N PRO A 22 -18.33 1.45 18.60
CA PRO A 22 -18.64 0.94 17.27
C PRO A 22 -17.40 0.74 16.38
N ALA A 23 -16.23 1.23 16.79
CA ALA A 23 -15.00 1.12 16.00
C ALA A 23 -14.59 -0.35 15.75
N LEU A 24 -14.26 -0.68 14.50
CA LEU A 24 -13.83 -2.03 14.13
C LEU A 24 -12.51 -2.40 14.83
N PHE A 25 -11.52 -1.52 14.76
CA PHE A 25 -10.20 -1.75 15.35
C PHE A 25 -10.10 -1.10 16.74
N LEU A 26 -9.83 -1.93 17.74
CA LEU A 26 -9.78 -1.54 19.15
C LEU A 26 -8.39 -1.74 19.76
N THR A 27 -8.13 -0.98 20.82
CA THR A 27 -7.02 -1.19 21.76
C THR A 27 -7.57 -1.48 23.16
N LYS A 28 -6.77 -2.18 23.98
CA LYS A 28 -7.12 -2.48 25.37
C LYS A 28 -6.90 -1.21 26.19
N GLY A 29 -7.99 -0.56 26.61
CA GLY A 29 -7.93 0.53 27.59
C GLY A 29 -7.95 -0.02 29.02
N ALA A 30 -7.71 0.84 30.00
CA ALA A 30 -7.72 0.47 31.43
C ALA A 30 -9.12 0.00 31.88
N ASP A 31 -10.15 0.79 31.60
CA ASP A 31 -11.55 0.46 31.95
C ASP A 31 -12.38 -0.05 30.78
N GLN A 32 -12.19 0.53 29.59
CA GLN A 32 -13.03 0.25 28.44
C GLN A 32 -12.17 0.16 27.17
N PRO A 33 -12.57 -0.66 26.18
CA PRO A 33 -11.94 -0.64 24.87
C PRO A 33 -11.99 0.76 24.29
N ARG A 34 -10.93 1.12 23.55
CA ARG A 34 -10.88 2.40 22.83
C ARG A 34 -10.59 2.15 21.38
N ARG A 35 -11.04 3.05 20.51
CA ARG A 35 -10.63 3.08 19.11
C ARG A 35 -9.10 3.15 19.05
N ILE A 36 -8.49 2.37 18.18
CA ILE A 36 -7.05 2.47 17.94
C ILE A 36 -6.68 3.90 17.48
N SER A 37 -5.60 4.45 18.03
CA SER A 37 -5.09 5.77 17.62
C SER A 37 -4.26 5.66 16.34
N THR A 38 -4.09 6.77 15.63
CA THR A 38 -3.20 6.87 14.47
C THR A 38 -1.76 6.50 14.86
N ALA A 39 -1.27 6.99 15.99
CA ALA A 39 0.07 6.68 16.50
C ALA A 39 0.26 5.16 16.75
N THR A 40 -0.74 4.47 17.31
CA THR A 40 -0.66 3.01 17.49
C THR A 40 -0.59 2.29 16.15
N VAL A 41 -1.34 2.73 15.14
CA VAL A 41 -1.26 2.16 13.79
C VAL A 41 0.15 2.36 13.20
N GLU A 42 0.73 3.54 13.32
CA GLU A 42 2.09 3.82 12.87
C GLU A 42 3.13 2.92 13.55
N LEU A 43 3.02 2.75 14.87
CA LEU A 43 3.90 1.87 15.63
C LEU A 43 3.75 0.40 15.21
N LEU A 44 2.53 -0.08 14.98
CA LEU A 44 2.29 -1.45 14.50
C LEU A 44 2.91 -1.67 13.12
N VAL A 45 2.70 -0.75 12.18
CA VAL A 45 3.28 -0.83 10.83
C VAL A 45 4.81 -0.82 10.92
N ALA A 46 5.39 0.09 11.70
CA ALA A 46 6.82 0.18 11.91
C ALA A 46 7.40 -1.09 12.53
N LYS A 47 6.75 -1.65 13.55
CA LYS A 47 7.18 -2.87 14.24
C LYS A 47 7.29 -4.04 13.27
N TYR A 48 6.24 -4.29 12.47
CA TYR A 48 6.25 -5.44 11.56
C TYR A 48 7.13 -5.21 10.34
N SER A 49 7.17 -4.00 9.78
CA SER A 49 8.07 -3.73 8.65
C SER A 49 9.54 -3.88 9.05
N GLN A 50 9.91 -3.46 10.27
CA GLN A 50 11.26 -3.62 10.76
C GLN A 50 11.60 -5.09 11.01
N ALA A 51 10.67 -5.87 11.56
CA ALA A 51 10.88 -7.30 11.81
C ALA A 51 11.02 -8.14 10.53
N PHE A 52 10.24 -7.84 9.48
CA PHE A 52 10.22 -8.64 8.25
C PHE A 52 11.11 -8.11 7.13
N ASN A 53 11.29 -6.80 7.04
CA ASN A 53 12.00 -6.14 5.94
C ASN A 53 13.26 -5.41 6.40
N HIS A 54 13.57 -5.41 7.70
CA HIS A 54 14.69 -4.64 8.30
C HIS A 54 14.60 -3.13 8.04
N VAL A 55 13.44 -2.63 7.62
CA VAL A 55 13.21 -1.23 7.26
C VAL A 55 11.95 -0.73 7.96
N ARG A 56 12.05 0.44 8.58
CA ARG A 56 10.90 1.12 9.18
C ARG A 56 10.04 1.79 8.09
N ILE A 57 8.79 1.35 7.98
CA ILE A 57 7.81 1.86 7.02
C ILE A 57 6.70 2.58 7.80
N THR A 58 6.15 3.64 7.20
CA THR A 58 4.98 4.36 7.73
C THR A 58 3.72 3.99 6.94
N PRO A 59 2.52 4.14 7.52
CA PRO A 59 1.27 3.89 6.81
C PRO A 59 1.16 4.69 5.51
N HIS A 60 1.64 5.94 5.51
CA HIS A 60 1.63 6.79 4.32
C HIS A 60 2.56 6.27 3.22
N LYS A 61 3.77 5.80 3.56
CA LYS A 61 4.67 5.15 2.57
C LYS A 61 4.06 3.86 2.02
N LEU A 62 3.48 3.03 2.88
CA LEU A 62 2.81 1.79 2.47
C LEU A 62 1.65 2.06 1.50
N ARG A 63 0.84 3.08 1.79
CA ARG A 63 -0.25 3.55 0.93
C ARG A 63 0.26 3.98 -0.45
N HIS A 64 1.36 4.74 -0.50
CA HIS A 64 1.99 5.13 -1.76
C HIS A 64 2.50 3.94 -2.56
N THR A 65 3.18 2.98 -1.93
CA THR A 65 3.64 1.78 -2.62
C THR A 65 2.47 0.97 -3.20
N LEU A 66 1.37 0.81 -2.46
CA LEU A 66 0.17 0.15 -2.96
C LEU A 66 -0.42 0.90 -4.16
N ALA A 67 -0.52 2.22 -4.07
CA ALA A 67 -1.03 3.07 -5.14
C ALA A 67 -0.22 2.92 -6.44
N SER A 68 1.10 3.04 -6.34
CA SER A 68 2.02 2.88 -7.46
C SER A 68 1.90 1.50 -8.10
N LYS A 69 1.82 0.43 -7.30
CA LYS A 69 1.64 -0.94 -7.80
C LYS A 69 0.29 -1.12 -8.49
N LEU A 70 -0.80 -0.66 -7.88
CA LEU A 70 -2.13 -0.77 -8.46
C LEU A 70 -2.22 -0.01 -9.80
N TYR A 71 -1.57 1.15 -9.89
CA TYR A 71 -1.48 1.91 -11.13
C TYR A 71 -0.69 1.15 -12.21
N LEU A 72 0.47 0.58 -11.87
CA LEU A 72 1.29 -0.18 -12.81
C LEU A 72 0.58 -1.41 -13.41
N GLU A 73 -0.32 -2.02 -12.65
CA GLU A 73 -1.12 -3.19 -13.06
C GLU A 73 -2.36 -2.79 -13.87
N THR A 74 -3.07 -1.75 -13.43
CA THR A 74 -4.37 -1.38 -14.03
C THR A 74 -4.28 -0.34 -15.15
N ASN A 75 -3.17 0.40 -15.19
CA ASN A 75 -2.94 1.57 -16.05
C ASN A 75 -4.10 2.59 -16.02
N ASN A 76 -4.86 2.61 -14.92
CA ASN A 76 -6.09 3.38 -14.79
C ASN A 76 -6.02 4.25 -13.52
N GLU A 77 -5.75 5.53 -13.72
CA GLU A 77 -5.62 6.51 -12.64
C GLU A 77 -6.91 6.67 -11.83
N HIS A 78 -8.07 6.61 -12.49
CA HIS A 78 -9.37 6.76 -11.84
C HIS A 78 -9.64 5.62 -10.86
N LEU A 79 -9.35 4.37 -11.23
CA LEU A 79 -9.52 3.22 -10.35
C LEU A 79 -8.62 3.30 -9.11
N VAL A 80 -7.39 3.75 -9.28
CA VAL A 80 -6.43 3.94 -8.18
C VAL A 80 -6.89 5.05 -7.24
N ALA A 81 -7.36 6.17 -7.79
CA ALA A 81 -7.88 7.30 -7.01
C ALA A 81 -9.11 6.91 -6.17
N THR A 82 -10.06 6.16 -6.75
CA THR A 82 -11.24 5.66 -6.04
C THR A 82 -10.85 4.72 -4.90
N GLN A 83 -9.90 3.81 -5.14
CA GLN A 83 -9.49 2.82 -4.13
C GLN A 83 -8.71 3.44 -2.95
N LEU A 84 -8.03 4.55 -3.17
CA LEU A 84 -7.29 5.26 -2.12
C LEU A 84 -8.20 6.20 -1.30
N GLY A 85 -9.37 6.58 -1.83
CA GLY A 85 -10.34 7.36 -1.07
C GLY A 85 -9.86 8.75 -0.64
N GLN A 86 -8.86 9.34 -1.33
CA GLN A 86 -8.52 10.75 -1.16
C GLN A 86 -8.38 11.47 -2.50
N THR A 87 -9.21 12.50 -2.63
CA THR A 87 -9.19 13.71 -3.48
C THR A 87 -7.95 14.59 -3.26
N SER A 88 -6.76 13.99 -3.18
CA SER A 88 -5.51 14.75 -3.06
C SER A 88 -4.78 14.77 -4.39
N THR A 89 -4.75 15.93 -5.03
CA THR A 89 -3.99 16.27 -6.25
C THR A 89 -2.50 15.88 -6.22
N LYS A 90 -1.93 15.58 -5.04
CA LYS A 90 -0.58 15.01 -4.91
C LYS A 90 -0.42 13.59 -5.46
N ALA A 91 -1.53 12.84 -5.65
CA ALA A 91 -1.49 11.49 -6.20
C ALA A 91 -1.07 11.52 -7.68
N THR A 92 -1.65 12.43 -8.47
CA THR A 92 -1.38 12.60 -9.91
C THR A 92 0.10 12.84 -10.20
N GLY A 93 0.77 13.70 -9.42
CA GLY A 93 2.20 13.97 -9.61
C GLY A 93 3.13 12.77 -9.38
N LEU A 94 2.78 11.87 -8.45
CA LEU A 94 3.57 10.65 -8.22
C LEU A 94 3.43 9.65 -9.38
N TYR A 95 2.27 9.59 -10.03
CA TYR A 95 2.02 8.66 -11.13
C TYR A 95 2.71 9.09 -12.42
N THR A 96 2.74 10.40 -12.72
CA THR A 96 3.42 10.93 -13.91
C THR A 96 4.89 10.48 -13.99
N HIS A 97 5.59 10.49 -12.86
CA HIS A 97 6.99 10.05 -12.82
C HIS A 97 7.18 8.54 -13.04
N ILE A 98 6.20 7.72 -12.63
CA ILE A 98 6.25 6.26 -12.85
C ILE A 98 6.01 5.94 -14.32
N VAL A 99 5.07 6.65 -14.97
CA VAL A 99 4.82 6.52 -16.41
C VAL A 99 6.06 6.93 -17.20
N ASP A 100 6.64 8.11 -16.91
CA ASP A 100 7.80 8.64 -17.63
C ASP A 100 9.01 7.70 -17.54
N THR A 101 9.28 7.13 -16.35
CA THR A 101 10.37 6.16 -16.19
C THR A 101 10.12 4.84 -16.91
N ARG A 102 8.87 4.36 -16.97
CA ARG A 102 8.52 3.14 -17.72
C ARG A 102 8.59 3.36 -19.22
N GLN A 103 8.10 4.51 -19.70
CA GLN A 103 8.18 4.89 -21.11
C GLN A 103 9.63 5.02 -21.56
N LYS A 104 10.48 5.70 -20.79
CA LYS A 104 11.93 5.76 -21.08
C LYS A 104 12.56 4.38 -21.12
N LYS A 105 12.32 3.53 -20.12
CA LYS A 105 12.84 2.14 -20.14
C LYS A 105 12.33 1.31 -21.32
N ALA A 106 11.06 1.47 -21.71
CA ALA A 106 10.50 0.78 -22.86
C ALA A 106 11.12 1.26 -24.17
N LEU A 107 11.34 2.57 -24.31
CA LEU A 107 12.07 3.19 -25.42
C LEU A 107 13.53 2.68 -25.47
N ASP A 108 14.25 2.73 -24.35
CA ASP A 108 15.64 2.25 -24.26
C ASP A 108 15.76 0.77 -24.67
N ASN A 109 14.83 -0.06 -24.23
CA ASN A 109 14.80 -1.49 -24.61
C ASN A 109 14.50 -1.69 -26.11
N LEU A 110 13.60 -0.89 -26.70
CA LEU A 110 13.33 -0.92 -28.14
C LEU A 110 14.55 -0.47 -28.95
N HIS A 111 15.28 0.53 -28.47
CA HIS A 111 16.50 1.02 -29.10
C HIS A 111 17.64 0.00 -29.03
N HIS A 112 17.83 -0.68 -27.89
CA HIS A 112 18.87 -1.72 -27.75
C HIS A 112 18.53 -3.02 -28.50
N SER A 113 17.25 -3.34 -28.72
CA SER A 113 16.84 -4.53 -29.50
C SER A 113 17.08 -4.42 -31.02
N LYS A 114 17.54 -3.27 -31.52
CA LYS A 114 17.87 -3.04 -32.94
C LYS A 114 19.37 -3.12 -33.25
N GLU A 115 20.21 -3.35 -32.24
CA GLU A 115 21.67 -3.49 -32.40
C GLU A 115 22.11 -4.93 -32.11
N GLU A 116 21.48 -5.93 -32.75
CA GLU A 116 22.19 -7.19 -33.01
C GLU A 116 22.91 -7.02 -34.35
N PRO A 117 24.26 -7.07 -34.40
CA PRO A 117 24.97 -7.08 -35.67
C PRO A 117 24.65 -8.39 -36.39
N ASP A 118 24.07 -8.24 -37.58
CA ASP A 118 23.82 -9.29 -38.55
C ASP A 118 25.14 -10.02 -38.83
N ASN A 119 25.37 -11.14 -38.13
CA ASN A 119 26.54 -11.97 -38.34
C ASN A 119 26.31 -12.86 -39.56
N HIS A 120 26.34 -12.24 -40.74
CA HIS A 120 26.58 -12.95 -41.99
C HIS A 120 28.07 -13.32 -42.04
N SER A 121 28.37 -14.51 -41.51
CA SER A 121 29.58 -15.26 -41.82
C SER A 121 29.28 -16.20 -43.00
N GLU A 122 30.13 -16.10 -44.02
CA GLU A 122 30.31 -16.95 -45.23
C GLU A 122 29.29 -16.85 -46.39
#